data_AF-A0A950X957-F1
#
_entry.id   AF-A0A950X957-F1
#
_cell.length_a   1.000
_cell.length_b   1.000
_cell.length_c   1.000
_cell.angle_alpha   90.00
_cell.angle_beta   90.00
_cell.angle_gamma   90.00
#
_symmetry.space_group_name_H-M   'P 1'
#
loop_
_entity.id
_entity.type
_entity.pdbx_description
1 polymer ?
#
loop_
_entity_poly.entity_id
_entity_poly.type
_entity_poly.pdbx_seq_one_letter_code
_entity_poly.pdbx_strand_id
1 'polypeptide(L)'
;MRRNQPAAILLAVLLFASGVAVGALAHRYYTATAVRARSPEGSRQHYISEMQSRLKLTSAQVSQLEAIADDTKAKFKAIRDSSRPEMLKIKQDHISRVKAILTPEQVPLYEQLVAERERRARDQEDHDGREEQPHGGPHR
;
A
#
# COMPACT_ATOMS: atom_id res chain seq x y z
N MET A 1 -35.58 -32.40 33.72
CA MET A 1 -34.45 -31.71 33.06
C MET A 1 -34.62 -30.21 33.27
N ARG A 2 -33.98 -29.63 34.30
CA ARG A 2 -34.10 -28.19 34.57
C ARG A 2 -33.39 -27.41 33.45
N ARG A 3 -34.06 -26.41 32.91
CA ARG A 3 -33.70 -25.73 31.67
C ARG A 3 -32.72 -24.62 32.03
N ASN A 4 -31.44 -24.79 31.69
CA ASN A 4 -30.32 -23.91 32.06
C ASN A 4 -30.29 -22.60 31.25
N GLN A 5 -31.46 -22.01 31.00
CA GLN A 5 -31.67 -20.77 30.23
C GLN A 5 -30.74 -19.61 30.65
N PRO A 6 -30.53 -19.31 31.96
CA PRO A 6 -29.64 -18.21 32.33
C PRO A 6 -28.17 -18.50 31.98
N ALA A 7 -27.73 -19.75 32.07
CA ALA A 7 -26.37 -20.14 31.68
C ALA A 7 -26.16 -20.02 30.16
N ALA A 8 -27.17 -20.36 29.36
CA ALA A 8 -27.13 -20.20 27.91
C ALA A 8 -27.05 -18.72 27.49
N ILE A 9 -27.77 -17.83 28.18
CA ILE A 9 -27.73 -16.38 27.92
C ILE A 9 -26.35 -15.81 28.29
N LEU A 10 -25.79 -16.21 29.44
CA LEU A 10 -24.45 -15.78 29.85
C LEU A 10 -23.37 -16.21 28.86
N LEU A 11 -23.44 -17.45 28.35
CA LEU A 11 -22.52 -17.93 27.32
C LEU A 11 -22.67 -17.16 26.00
N ALA A 12 -23.91 -16.85 25.59
CA ALA A 12 -24.15 -16.07 24.38
C ALA A 12 -23.58 -14.66 24.46
N VAL A 13 -23.76 -13.97 25.60
CA VAL A 13 -23.19 -12.63 25.84
C VAL A 13 -21.66 -12.68 25.86
N LEU A 14 -21.07 -13.71 26.47
CA LEU A 14 -19.62 -13.87 26.53
C LEU A 14 -19.01 -14.12 25.15
N LEU A 15 -19.66 -14.95 24.33
CA LEU A 15 -19.25 -15.19 22.94
C LEU A 15 -19.34 -13.91 22.10
N PHE A 16 -20.41 -13.13 22.27
CA PHE A 16 -20.58 -11.85 21.57
C PHE A 16 -19.50 -10.83 21.99
N ALA A 17 -19.25 -10.68 23.29
CA ALA A 17 -18.21 -9.79 23.80
C ALA A 17 -16.82 -10.20 23.32
N SER A 18 -16.56 -11.50 23.25
CA SER A 18 -15.31 -12.04 22.71
C SER A 18 -15.17 -11.76 21.21
N GLY A 19 -16.25 -11.89 20.43
CA GLY A 19 -16.28 -11.51 19.02
C GLY A 19 -16.01 -10.02 18.78
N VAL A 20 -16.59 -9.14 19.60
CA VAL A 20 -16.35 -7.69 19.53
C VAL A 20 -14.91 -7.35 19.90
N ALA A 21 -14.34 -7.98 20.93
CA ALA A 21 -12.95 -7.78 21.33
C ALA A 21 -11.98 -8.22 20.23
N VAL A 22 -12.19 -9.41 19.66
CA VAL A 22 -11.38 -9.92 18.53
C VAL A 22 -11.54 -9.03 17.29
N GLY A 23 -12.75 -8.55 16.98
CA GLY A 23 -13.00 -7.61 15.89
C GLY A 23 -12.28 -6.28 16.07
N ALA A 24 -12.28 -5.72 17.29
CA ALA A 24 -11.56 -4.48 17.61
C ALA A 24 -10.04 -4.67 17.55
N LEU A 25 -9.53 -5.81 18.01
CA LEU A 25 -8.11 -6.18 17.92
C LEU A 25 -7.67 -6.35 16.46
N ALA A 26 -8.44 -7.08 15.65
CA ALA A 26 -8.19 -7.26 14.23
C ALA A 26 -8.20 -5.92 13.49
N HIS A 27 -9.16 -5.04 13.79
CA HIS A 27 -9.22 -3.70 13.22
C HIS A 27 -8.01 -2.84 13.60
N ARG A 28 -7.56 -2.88 14.86
CA ARG A 28 -6.33 -2.19 15.31
C ARG A 28 -5.06 -2.75 14.65
N TYR A 29 -4.94 -4.06 14.48
CA TYR A 29 -3.79 -4.65 13.79
C TYR A 29 -3.80 -4.33 12.29
N TYR A 30 -4.95 -4.38 11.63
CA TYR A 30 -5.08 -4.07 10.21
C TYR A 30 -4.76 -2.59 9.95
N THR A 31 -5.28 -1.68 10.76
CA THR A 31 -4.99 -0.24 10.67
C THR A 31 -3.54 0.08 11.02
N ALA A 32 -2.94 -0.53 12.06
CA ALA A 32 -1.52 -0.34 12.39
C ALA A 32 -0.56 -0.86 11.30
N THR A 33 -0.99 -1.86 10.53
CA THR A 33 -0.22 -2.40 9.39
C THR A 33 -0.47 -1.59 8.11
N ALA A 34 -1.68 -1.08 7.90
CA ALA A 34 -2.03 -0.20 6.79
C ALA A 34 -1.41 1.21 6.91
N VAL A 35 -1.26 1.74 8.14
CA VAL A 35 -0.57 3.01 8.43
C VAL A 35 0.95 2.90 8.30
N ARG A 36 1.49 1.68 8.10
CA ARG A 36 2.89 1.47 7.70
C ARG A 36 3.13 1.60 6.19
N ALA A 37 2.14 2.08 5.42
CA ALA A 37 2.38 2.70 4.13
C ALA A 37 3.31 3.90 4.35
N ARG A 38 4.61 3.64 4.25
CA ARG A 38 5.62 4.65 4.46
C ARG A 38 5.60 5.54 3.23
N SER A 39 5.14 6.77 3.41
CA SER A 39 5.27 7.84 2.43
C SER A 39 6.64 7.72 1.72
N PRO A 40 6.70 7.82 0.38
CA PRO A 40 7.96 7.80 -0.37
C PRO A 40 8.96 8.82 0.19
N GLU A 41 8.49 9.99 0.63
CA GLU A 41 9.32 11.01 1.29
C GLU A 41 9.76 10.59 2.69
N GLY A 42 8.85 10.00 3.48
CA GLY A 42 9.17 9.42 4.79
C GLY A 42 10.21 8.30 4.70
N SER A 43 10.22 7.54 3.61
CA SER A 43 11.21 6.49 3.34
C SER A 43 12.57 7.08 2.94
N ARG A 44 12.59 8.13 2.10
CA ARG A 44 13.83 8.84 1.69
C ARG A 44 14.50 9.50 2.89
N GLN A 45 13.74 10.25 3.68
CA GLN A 45 14.27 10.95 4.85
C GLN A 45 14.77 9.96 5.91
N HIS A 46 14.07 8.83 6.07
CA HIS A 46 14.52 7.76 6.95
C HIS A 46 15.82 7.12 6.46
N TYR A 47 15.95 6.86 5.16
CA TYR A 47 17.17 6.32 4.57
C TYR A 47 18.38 7.25 4.78
N ILE A 48 18.23 8.54 4.48
CA ILE A 48 19.32 9.53 4.67
C ILE A 48 19.69 9.66 6.15
N SER A 49 18.70 9.74 7.04
CA SER A 49 18.91 9.82 8.49
C SER A 49 19.60 8.57 9.04
N GLU A 50 19.22 7.38 8.55
CA GLU A 50 19.86 6.13 8.91
C GLU A 50 21.33 6.11 8.44
N MET A 51 21.60 6.48 7.19
CA MET A 51 22.95 6.53 6.64
C MET A 51 23.82 7.55 7.39
N GLN A 52 23.28 8.74 7.66
CA GLN A 52 23.98 9.77 8.42
C GLN A 52 24.35 9.29 9.82
N SER A 53 23.41 8.69 10.54
CA SER A 53 23.63 8.23 11.92
C SER A 53 24.59 7.05 12.01
N ARG A 54 24.47 6.06 11.12
CA ARG A 54 25.29 4.84 11.14
C ARG A 54 26.69 5.06 10.60
N LEU A 55 26.84 5.87 9.55
CA LEU A 55 28.12 6.16 8.91
C LEU A 55 28.78 7.43 9.43
N LYS A 56 28.11 8.15 10.34
CA LYS A 56 28.56 9.43 10.92
C LYS A 56 28.92 10.45 9.84
N LEU A 57 28.04 10.59 8.85
CA LEU A 57 28.27 11.48 7.71
C LEU A 57 28.33 12.94 8.17
N THR A 58 29.28 13.69 7.61
CA THR A 58 29.34 15.15 7.73
C THR A 58 28.18 15.79 6.96
N SER A 59 27.86 17.06 7.26
CA SER A 59 26.81 17.80 6.55
C SER A 59 27.05 17.83 5.03
N ALA A 60 28.30 18.03 4.60
CA ALA A 60 28.67 18.02 3.19
C ALA A 60 28.40 16.66 2.53
N GLN A 61 28.67 15.55 3.22
CA GLN A 61 28.39 14.20 2.72
C GLN A 61 26.88 13.89 2.67
N VAL A 62 26.09 14.42 3.61
CA VAL A 62 24.63 14.29 3.58
C VAL A 62 24.05 15.01 2.36
N SER A 63 24.49 16.24 2.07
CA SER A 63 24.04 16.96 0.87
C SER A 63 24.42 16.24 -0.42
N GLN A 64 25.59 15.59 -0.47
CA GLN A 64 25.97 14.75 -1.60
C GLN A 64 25.09 13.50 -1.72
N LEU A 65 24.77 12.85 -0.60
CA LEU A 65 23.88 11.68 -0.57
C LEU A 65 22.46 12.03 -1.04
N GLU A 66 21.94 13.19 -0.64
CA GLU A 66 20.65 13.72 -1.11
C GLU A 66 20.64 13.90 -2.62
N ALA A 67 21.67 14.55 -3.19
CA ALA A 67 21.78 14.74 -4.63
C ALA A 67 21.87 13.42 -5.40
N ILE A 68 22.61 12.43 -4.87
CA ILE A 68 22.71 11.09 -5.47
C ILE A 68 21.35 10.38 -5.43
N ALA A 69 20.62 10.49 -4.31
CA ALA A 69 19.30 9.89 -4.16
C ALA A 69 18.29 10.50 -5.16
N ASP A 70 18.35 11.82 -5.39
CA ASP A 70 17.45 12.51 -6.31
C ASP A 70 17.73 12.16 -7.78
N ASP A 71 19.00 12.16 -8.18
CA ASP A 71 19.40 11.71 -9.52
C ASP A 71 19.00 10.25 -9.76
N THR A 72 19.19 9.39 -8.76
CA THR A 72 18.78 7.99 -8.82
C THR A 72 17.25 7.87 -8.99
N LYS A 73 16.47 8.61 -8.20
CA LYS A 73 15.00 8.65 -8.32
C LYS A 73 14.58 9.08 -9.73
N ALA A 74 15.20 10.13 -10.29
CA ALA A 74 14.91 10.62 -11.63
C ALA A 74 15.19 9.56 -12.70
N LYS A 75 16.32 8.85 -12.61
CA LYS A 75 16.67 7.75 -13.53
C LYS A 75 15.67 6.60 -13.47
N PHE A 76 15.29 6.17 -12.27
CA PHE A 76 14.26 5.14 -12.12
C PHE A 76 12.90 5.57 -12.68
N LYS A 77 12.51 6.83 -12.48
CA LYS A 77 11.29 7.38 -13.06
C LYS A 77 11.34 7.36 -14.58
N ALA A 78 12.44 7.81 -15.18
CA ALA A 78 12.62 7.80 -16.63
C ALA A 78 12.52 6.38 -17.22
N ILE A 79 13.16 5.40 -16.58
CA ILE A 79 13.05 3.99 -16.97
C ILE A 79 11.60 3.53 -16.89
N ARG A 80 10.93 3.75 -15.75
CA ARG A 80 9.52 3.37 -15.54
C ARG A 80 8.60 3.95 -16.61
N ASP A 81 8.76 5.23 -16.91
CA ASP A 81 7.95 5.93 -17.92
C ASP A 81 8.20 5.35 -19.32
N SER A 82 9.46 5.06 -19.66
CA SER A 82 9.84 4.46 -20.95
C SER A 82 9.34 3.02 -21.11
N SER A 83 9.31 2.23 -20.03
CA SER A 83 8.89 0.83 -20.04
C SER A 83 7.37 0.65 -19.84
N ARG A 84 6.64 1.70 -19.47
CA ARG A 84 5.19 1.69 -19.26
C ARG A 84 4.40 1.08 -20.43
N PRO A 85 4.62 1.45 -21.72
CA PRO A 85 3.85 0.86 -22.82
C PRO A 85 4.10 -0.63 -23.00
N GLU A 86 5.34 -1.08 -22.84
CA GLU A 86 5.69 -2.51 -22.93
C GLU A 86 5.03 -3.31 -21.80
N MET A 87 5.06 -2.78 -20.58
CA MET A 87 4.40 -3.39 -19.43
C MET A 87 2.89 -3.53 -19.63
N LEU A 88 2.23 -2.51 -20.19
CA LEU A 88 0.80 -2.56 -20.52
C LEU A 88 0.50 -3.64 -21.56
N LYS A 89 1.36 -3.80 -22.57
CA LYS A 89 1.22 -4.84 -23.59
C LYS A 89 1.33 -6.25 -22.96
N ILE A 90 2.33 -6.48 -22.11
CA ILE A 90 2.49 -7.74 -21.38
C ILE A 90 1.26 -8.05 -20.52
N LYS A 91 0.74 -7.04 -19.83
CA LYS A 91 -0.47 -7.17 -19.00
C LYS A 91 -1.69 -7.55 -19.83
N GLN A 92 -1.89 -6.90 -20.98
CA GLN A 92 -3.01 -7.20 -21.89
C GLN A 92 -2.91 -8.60 -22.50
N ASP A 93 -1.71 -9.03 -22.89
CA ASP A 93 -1.47 -10.39 -23.37
C ASP A 93 -1.81 -11.42 -22.28
N HIS A 94 -1.34 -11.19 -21.05
CA HIS A 94 -1.66 -12.04 -19.92
C HIS A 94 -3.18 -12.15 -19.68
N ILE A 95 -3.89 -11.02 -19.63
CA ILE A 95 -5.35 -10.98 -19.45
C ILE A 95 -6.04 -11.77 -20.57
N SER A 96 -5.61 -11.59 -21.83
CA SER A 96 -6.20 -12.27 -22.99
C SER A 96 -6.01 -13.78 -22.91
N ARG A 97 -4.81 -14.23 -22.53
CA ARG A 97 -4.49 -15.66 -22.35
C ARG A 97 -5.25 -16.30 -21.20
N VAL A 98 -5.44 -15.56 -20.09
CA VAL A 98 -6.28 -16.03 -18.99
C VAL A 98 -7.73 -16.13 -19.43
N LYS A 99 -8.28 -15.11 -20.11
CA LYS A 99 -9.66 -15.16 -20.62
C LYS A 99 -9.89 -16.33 -21.58
N ALA A 100 -8.89 -16.75 -22.35
CA ALA A 100 -9.00 -17.87 -23.29
C ALA A 100 -9.18 -19.24 -22.61
N ILE A 101 -8.79 -19.40 -21.34
CA ILE A 101 -8.94 -20.65 -20.59
C ILE A 101 -10.14 -20.65 -19.63
N LEU A 102 -10.88 -19.53 -19.55
CA LEU A 102 -12.04 -19.39 -18.69
C LEU A 102 -13.32 -19.79 -19.40
N THR A 103 -14.31 -20.26 -18.63
CA THR A 103 -15.67 -20.43 -19.17
C THR A 103 -16.32 -19.06 -19.38
N PRO A 104 -17.32 -18.95 -20.28
CA PRO A 104 -18.03 -17.68 -20.51
C PRO A 104 -18.63 -17.07 -19.24
N GLU A 105 -19.06 -17.91 -18.30
CA GLU A 105 -19.62 -17.51 -17.00
C GLU A 105 -18.56 -16.96 -16.03
N GLN A 106 -17.30 -17.37 -16.18
CA GLN A 106 -16.18 -16.93 -15.33
C GLN A 106 -15.55 -15.62 -15.80
N VAL A 107 -15.67 -15.28 -17.09
CA VAL A 107 -15.05 -14.07 -17.67
C VAL A 107 -15.47 -12.79 -16.96
N PRO A 108 -16.77 -12.54 -16.66
CA PRO A 108 -17.17 -11.31 -15.97
C PRO A 108 -16.56 -11.18 -14.57
N LEU A 109 -16.43 -12.29 -13.84
CA LEU A 109 -15.80 -12.30 -12.51
C LEU A 109 -14.30 -11.94 -12.61
N TYR A 110 -13.60 -12.50 -13.61
CA TYR A 110 -12.19 -12.18 -13.83
C TYR A 110 -11.97 -10.70 -14.21
N GLU A 111 -12.83 -10.14 -15.06
CA GLU A 111 -12.77 -8.73 -15.44
C GLU A 111 -12.96 -7.80 -14.23
N GLN A 112 -13.88 -8.14 -13.32
CA GLN A 112 -14.05 -7.40 -12.06
C GLN A 112 -12.78 -7.45 -11.19
N LEU A 113 -12.15 -8.63 -11.06
CA LEU A 113 -10.90 -8.78 -10.31
C LEU A 113 -9.75 -7.97 -10.90
N VAL A 114 -9.65 -7.92 -12.23
CA VAL A 114 -8.65 -7.09 -12.93
C VAL A 114 -8.93 -5.61 -12.69
N ALA A 115 -10.19 -5.18 -12.83
CA ALA A 115 -10.58 -3.78 -12.62
C ALA A 115 -10.35 -3.31 -11.18
N GLU A 116 -10.62 -4.17 -10.19
CA GLU A 116 -10.35 -3.88 -8.77
C GLU A 116 -8.85 -3.70 -8.51
N ARG A 117 -8.00 -4.57 -9.06
CA ARG A 117 -6.54 -4.43 -8.96
C ARG A 117 -6.05 -3.14 -9.61
N GLU A 118 -6.62 -2.75 -10.75
CA GLU A 118 -6.27 -1.49 -11.40
C GLU A 118 -6.69 -0.26 -10.61
N ARG A 119 -7.87 -0.29 -9.99
CA ARG A 119 -8.31 0.80 -9.10
C ARG A 119 -7.36 0.94 -7.93
N ARG A 120 -7.05 -0.16 -7.24
CA ARG A 120 -6.08 -0.16 -6.13
C ARG A 120 -4.69 0.34 -6.54
N ALA A 121 -4.23 0.04 -7.76
CA ALA A 121 -2.96 0.53 -8.26
C ALA A 121 -2.99 2.03 -8.54
N ARG A 122 -4.08 2.54 -9.14
CA ARG A 122 -4.28 3.99 -9.36
C ARG A 122 -4.40 4.76 -8.05
N ASP A 123 -5.15 4.23 -7.08
CA ASP A 123 -5.31 4.86 -5.77
C ASP A 123 -3.95 5.00 -5.07
N GLN A 124 -3.07 3.99 -5.19
CA GLN A 124 -1.69 4.07 -4.67
C GLN A 124 -0.83 5.10 -5.40
N GLU A 125 -0.89 5.15 -6.74
CA GLU A 125 -0.17 6.17 -7.53
C GLU A 125 -0.65 7.60 -7.18
N ASP A 126 -1.95 7.79 -6.97
CA ASP A 126 -2.55 9.07 -6.60
C ASP A 126 -2.17 9.50 -5.18
N HIS A 127 -2.07 8.55 -4.23
CA HIS A 127 -1.59 8.83 -2.88
C HIS A 127 -0.12 9.28 -2.89
N ASP A 128 0.74 8.58 -3.62
CA ASP A 128 2.16 8.97 -3.76
C ASP A 128 2.30 10.36 -4.43
N GLY A 129 1.47 10.67 -5.45
CA GLY A 129 1.53 11.95 -6.17
C GLY A 129 0.98 13.16 -5.40
N ARG A 130 0.07 12.96 -4.44
CA ARG A 130 -0.46 14.05 -3.59
C ARG A 130 0.49 14.43 -2.46
N GLU A 131 1.31 13.49 -1.98
CA GLU A 131 2.34 13.77 -0.98
C GLU A 131 3.53 14.55 -1.58
N GLU A 132 3.79 14.41 -2.88
CA GLU A 132 4.86 15.16 -3.59
C GLU A 132 4.50 16.62 -3.96
N GLN A 133 3.29 17.11 -3.66
CA GLN A 133 2.99 18.55 -3.80
C GLN A 133 3.47 19.30 -2.55
N PRO A 134 4.56 20.10 -2.63
CA PRO A 134 4.97 20.91 -1.50
C PRO A 134 3.86 21.90 -1.19
N HIS A 135 3.45 21.95 0.07
CA HIS A 135 2.74 23.09 0.63
C HIS A 135 3.68 24.31 0.59
N GLY A 136 3.91 24.86 -0.60
CA GLY A 136 4.49 26.16 -0.85
C GLY A 136 3.45 27.24 -0.53
N GLY A 137 3.12 27.39 0.75
CA GLY A 137 2.44 28.58 1.24
C GLY A 137 3.43 29.75 1.23
N PRO A 138 3.06 30.95 0.75
CA PRO A 138 3.97 32.08 0.71
C PRO A 138 4.25 32.54 2.15
N HIS A 139 5.48 32.34 2.62
CA HIS A 139 5.97 33.07 3.77
C HIS A 139 6.14 34.53 3.36
N ARG A 140 5.23 35.37 3.87
CA ARG A 140 5.31 36.82 3.81
C ARG A 140 5.71 37.34 5.18
#